data_AF-K8ES88-F1
#
_entry.id   AF-K8ES88-F1
#
_cell.length_a   1.000
_cell.length_b   1.000
_cell.length_c   1.000
_cell.angle_alpha   90.00
_cell.angle_beta   90.00
_cell.angle_gamma   90.00
#
_symmetry.space_group_name_H-M   'P 1'
#
loop_
_entity.id
_entity.type
_entity.pdbx_description
1 polymer ?
#
loop_
_entity_poly.entity_id
_entity_poly.type
_entity_poly.pdbx_seq_one_letter_code
_entity_poly.pdbx_strand_id
1 'polypeptide(L)' 'MRGILKMMEDGKECKEIIVQLSAVRSSIDKVMGLMVAENLIQSIEYENGTNPEKDEAVREAVELIVKTM' A
#
# COMPACT_ATOMS: atom_id res chain seq x y z
N MET A 1 -8.31 -13.58 3.06
CA MET A 1 -7.71 -14.77 2.41
C MET A 1 -8.47 -16.08 2.58
N ARG A 2 -8.94 -16.47 3.78
CA ARG A 2 -9.64 -17.77 3.95
C ARG A 2 -10.81 -17.98 2.96
N GLY A 3 -11.56 -16.92 2.64
CA GLY A 3 -12.63 -16.98 1.64
C GLY A 3 -12.16 -17.36 0.23
N ILE A 4 -11.01 -16.85 -0.23
CA ILE A 4 -10.46 -17.16 -1.56
C ILE A 4 -9.94 -18.60 -1.60
N LEU A 5 -9.29 -19.07 -0.52
CA LEU A 5 -8.86 -20.47 -0.41
C LEU A 5 -10.07 -21.42 -0.47
N LYS A 6 -11.15 -21.09 0.23
CA LYS A 6 -12.40 -21.84 0.13
C LYS A 6 -12.99 -21.81 -1.28
N MET A 7 -12.93 -20.69 -2.00
CA MET A 7 -13.37 -20.63 -3.40
C MET A 7 -12.57 -21.57 -4.30
N MET A 8 -11.26 -21.75 -4.04
CA MET A 8 -10.43 -22.72 -4.76
C MET A 8 -10.82 -24.17 -4.43
N GLU A 9 -11.03 -24.47 -3.14
CA GLU A 9 -11.48 -25.79 -2.67
C GLU A 9 -12.87 -26.16 -3.23
N ASP A 10 -13.78 -25.18 -3.28
CA ASP A 10 -15.13 -25.31 -3.84
C ASP A 10 -15.12 -25.34 -5.38
N GLY A 11 -13.96 -25.25 -6.03
CA GLY A 11 -13.80 -25.35 -7.49
C GLY A 11 -14.42 -24.19 -8.28
N LYS A 12 -14.48 -22.98 -7.70
CA LYS A 12 -14.99 -21.77 -8.38
C LYS A 12 -14.17 -21.45 -9.63
N GLU A 13 -14.78 -20.71 -10.56
CA GLU A 13 -14.10 -20.34 -11.79
C GLU A 13 -12.85 -19.50 -11.49
N CYS A 14 -11.76 -19.79 -12.22
CA CYS A 14 -10.51 -19.06 -12.09
C CYS A 14 -10.72 -17.53 -12.25
N LYS A 15 -11.61 -17.11 -13.16
CA LYS A 15 -11.96 -15.70 -13.34
C LYS A 15 -12.54 -15.06 -12.07
N GLU A 16 -13.43 -15.75 -11.35
CA GLU A 16 -14.00 -15.25 -10.10
C GLU A 16 -12.94 -15.14 -9.01
N ILE A 17 -12.06 -16.14 -8.91
CA ILE A 17 -10.94 -16.16 -7.95
C ILE A 17 -9.97 -15.01 -8.23
N ILE A 18 -9.61 -14.78 -9.49
CA ILE A 18 -8.72 -13.68 -9.91
C ILE A 18 -9.34 -12.33 -9.57
N VAL A 19 -10.64 -12.12 -9.80
CA VAL A 19 -11.32 -10.87 -9.41
C VAL A 19 -11.19 -10.60 -7.91
N GLN A 20 -11.39 -11.62 -7.07
CA GLN A 20 -11.24 -11.47 -5.62
C GLN A 20 -9.79 -11.21 -5.20
N LEU A 21 -8.82 -11.89 -5.81
CA LEU A 21 -7.40 -11.65 -5.56
C LEU A 21 -6.98 -10.22 -5.96
N SER A 22 -7.46 -9.73 -7.11
CA SER A 22 -7.22 -8.36 -7.56
C SER A 22 -7.83 -7.33 -6.61
N ALA A 23 -9.02 -7.58 -6.07
CA ALA A 23 -9.64 -6.71 -5.07
C ALA A 23 -8.83 -6.66 -3.76
N VAL A 24 -8.32 -7.81 -3.30
CA VAL A 24 -7.44 -7.88 -2.12
C VAL A 24 -6.14 -7.11 -2.37
N ARG A 25 -5.50 -7.31 -3.53
CA ARG A 25 -4.28 -6.57 -3.91
C ARG A 25 -4.53 -5.06 -3.88
N SER A 26 -5.57 -4.59 -4.55
CA SER A 26 -5.90 -3.15 -4.57
C SER A 26 -6.15 -2.57 -3.17
N SER A 27 -6.74 -3.36 -2.27
CA SER A 27 -6.95 -2.94 -0.88
C SER A 27 -5.63 -2.83 -0.10
N ILE A 28 -4.71 -3.77 -0.33
CA ILE A 28 -3.37 -3.74 0.28
C ILE A 28 -2.59 -2.53 -0.25
N ASP A 29 -2.61 -2.28 -1.55
CA ASP A 29 -1.92 -1.13 -2.18
C ASP A 29 -2.40 0.19 -1.57
N LYS A 30 -3.71 0.35 -1.33
CA LYS A 30 -4.27 1.53 -0.65
C LYS A 30 -3.78 1.68 0.79
N VAL A 31 -3.75 0.59 1.56
CA VAL A 31 -3.27 0.62 2.96
C VAL A 31 -1.79 0.96 3.01
N MET A 32 -0.97 0.38 2.14
CA MET A 32 0.45 0.72 2.03
C MET A 32 0.63 2.21 1.71
N GLY A 33 -0.12 2.73 0.73
CA GLY A 33 -0.09 4.16 0.40
C GLY A 33 -0.47 5.07 1.58
N LEU A 34 -1.49 4.69 2.36
CA LEU A 34 -1.89 5.43 3.56
C LEU A 34 -0.80 5.42 4.63
N MET A 35 -0.20 4.25 4.91
CA MET A 35 0.88 4.14 5.90
C MET A 35 2.10 5.00 5.51
N VAL A 36 2.43 5.04 4.22
CA VAL A 36 3.52 5.90 3.72
C VAL A 36 3.17 7.38 3.84
N ALA A 37 1.93 7.77 3.53
CA ALA A 37 1.47 9.14 3.69
C ALA A 37 1.47 9.58 5.17
N GLU A 38 1.04 8.72 6.09
CA GLU A 38 1.11 8.98 7.53
C GLU A 38 2.55 9.12 8.02
N ASN A 39 3.46 8.25 7.56
CA ASN A 39 4.87 8.37 7.88
C ASN A 39 5.47 9.69 7.36
N LEU A 40 5.09 10.11 6.15
CA LEU A 40 5.53 11.39 5.58
C LEU A 40 5.04 12.59 6.40
N ILE A 41 3.76 12.61 6.78
CA ILE A 41 3.19 13.66 7.63
C ILE A 41 3.95 13.72 8.97
N GLN A 42 4.18 12.57 9.61
CA GLN A 42 4.93 12.49 10.86
C GLN A 42 6.35 13.04 10.71
N SER A 43 7.08 12.68 9.64
CA SER A 43 8.43 13.19 9.38
C SER A 43 8.45 14.72 9.20
N ILE A 44 7.43 15.28 8.54
CA ILE A 44 7.32 16.73 8.33
C ILE A 44 6.96 17.47 9.63
N GLU A 45 6.07 16.91 10.46
CA GLU A 45 5.60 17.49 11.72
C GLU A 45 6.64 17.43 12.84
N TYR A 46 7.51 16.41 12.86
CA TYR A 46 8.56 16.26 13.87
C TYR A 46 9.69 17.29 13.71
N GLU A 47 9.86 17.84 12.51
CA GLU A 47 10.94 18.77 12.17
C GLU A 47 10.41 20.19 11.89
N ASN A 48 10.33 21.02 12.94
CA ASN A 48 10.06 22.47 12.86
C ASN A 48 11.24 23.30 12.29
N GLY A 49 12.02 22.75 11.36
CA GLY A 49 13.16 23.43 10.73
C GLY A 49 13.25 23.13 9.24
N THR A 50 13.58 24.13 8.44
CA THR A 50 13.97 23.95 7.03
C THR A 50 15.32 23.25 6.96
N ASN A 51 15.32 21.94 6.71
CA ASN A 51 16.53 21.12 6.59
C ASN A 51 16.44 20.25 5.31
N PRO A 52 17.52 20.10 4.51
CA PRO A 52 17.57 19.23 3.33
C PRO A 52 17.19 17.76 3.61
N GLU A 53 17.20 17.33 4.87
CA GLU A 53 16.71 16.01 5.31
C GLU A 53 15.21 15.82 5.03
N LYS A 54 14.40 16.90 4.97
CA LYS A 54 12.99 16.84 4.53
C LYS A 54 12.84 16.34 3.10
N ASP A 55 13.68 16.82 2.20
CA ASP A 55 13.59 16.45 0.78
C ASP A 55 13.94 14.97 0.56
N GLU A 56 14.88 14.43 1.33
CA GLU A 56 15.24 13.00 1.30
C GLU A 56 14.10 12.13 1.86
N ALA A 57 13.51 12.49 3.01
CA ALA A 57 12.39 11.75 3.60
C ALA A 57 11.13 11.77 2.73
N VAL A 58 10.83 12.93 2.11
CA VAL A 58 9.76 13.07 1.11
C VAL A 58 10.06 12.19 -0.10
N ARG A 59 11.31 12.20 -0.60
CA ARG A 59 11.71 11.40 -1.76
C ARG A 59 11.58 9.91 -1.50
N GLU A 60 12.02 9.41 -0.34
CA GLU A 60 11.85 8.00 0.05
C GLU A 60 10.37 7.59 0.15
N ALA A 61 9.54 8.42 0.79
CA ALA A 61 8.10 8.16 0.87
C ALA A 61 7.43 8.13 -0.51
N VAL A 62 7.76 9.08 -1.39
CA VAL A 62 7.27 9.10 -2.77
C VAL A 62 7.77 7.89 -3.55
N GLU A 63 9.03 7.48 -3.37
CA GLU A 63 9.60 6.32 -4.06
C GLU A 63 8.94 5.00 -3.62
N LEU A 64 8.58 4.89 -2.34
CA LEU A 64 7.79 3.76 -1.83
C LEU A 64 6.40 3.71 -2.46
N ILE A 65 5.70 4.86 -2.56
CA ILE A 65 4.39 4.96 -3.23
C ILE A 65 4.50 4.54 -4.70
N VAL A 66 5.50 5.05 -5.43
CA VAL A 66 5.71 4.71 -6.86
C VAL A 66 6.04 3.23 -7.06
N LYS A 67 6.73 2.58 -6.11
CA LYS A 67 7.05 1.15 -6.19
C LYS A 67 5.88 0.23 -5.79
N THR A 68 4.90 0.73 -5.04
CA THR A 68 3.75 -0.06 -4.58
C THR A 68 2.48 0.14 -5.40
N MET A 69 2.43 1.15 -6.26
CA MET A 69 1.34 1.39 -7.22
C MET A 69 1.55 0.71 -8.58
#